data_AF-A0A6P8UGC5-F1
#
_entry.id   AF-A0A6P8UGC5-F1
#
_cell.length_a   1.000
_cell.length_b   1.000
_cell.length_c   1.000
_cell.angle_alpha   90.00
_cell.angle_beta   90.00
_cell.angle_gamma   90.00
#
_symmetry.space_group_name_H-M   'P 1'
#
loop_
_entity.id
_entity.type
_entity.pdbx_description
1 polymer ?
#
loop_
_entity_poly.entity_id
_entity_poly.type
_entity_poly.pdbx_seq_one_letter_code
_entity_poly.pdbx_strand_id
1 'polypeptide(L)'
;MTEGLSNWSSIGMLLKSHESSPEHTTLMATWKDFEQHLQTGKTIDQAERTLLEAEKRRWRDVLTRLISIMQSLAKRNLALRGSANTLHQQHNGNFLKEVERLAKFDPVMKQHIERVESGQFSHSSYRGNLIQNELIASISGKMLDTMVTEIKQSKYYSIILDCTPDVSHQEQMSVIIRTVIMDEAPTIKEHFLGFLVASETTGLGLSSLILNRLKDLNIPFDDCRGQSYDNGANMKGRNRGVQARLLQKNPRALYVPCVSHSLNLVVADAAKASTDAISYFGNVQKLYTLFSAAPQRWAILKEHLTIALKSWSDTRWESRVNSIEAVRYQAPNIREALLGVRDKVTDPLTKVEAQSLAEEVGSYRFLICTVVWYDILHHVNHVGKLLQSATMQLDVAVDLLTKANMSLTSYRDTGFAAAQATAKDMCEEMNVEAVLKEKRLRSTTKHFAYEAPDEPIADAMKRLETTFFNVVVDTTIESLKDRFETLGEVRARFGELLNFKKTGWCGIVQPV
;
A
#
# COMPACT_ATOMS: atom_id res chain seq x y z
N MET A 1 -16.14 74.25 -40.18
CA MET A 1 -15.18 75.21 -40.76
C MET A 1 -14.16 74.43 -41.57
N THR A 2 -14.02 74.70 -42.87
CA THR A 2 -13.15 73.94 -43.80
C THR A 2 -11.93 74.73 -44.30
N GLU A 3 -11.77 76.00 -43.92
CA GLU A 3 -10.57 76.80 -44.20
C GLU A 3 -9.92 77.25 -42.87
N GLY A 4 -8.62 77.00 -42.75
CA GLY A 4 -7.83 77.29 -41.54
C GLY A 4 -7.40 78.76 -41.42
N LEU A 5 -6.98 79.16 -40.21
CA LEU A 5 -6.58 80.53 -39.87
C LEU A 5 -5.11 80.84 -40.21
N SER A 6 -4.86 82.03 -40.75
CA SER A 6 -3.52 82.58 -41.03
C SER A 6 -3.11 83.74 -40.11
N ASN A 7 -4.00 84.21 -39.23
CA ASN A 7 -3.76 85.33 -38.32
C ASN A 7 -4.14 84.99 -36.86
N TRP A 8 -3.15 85.04 -35.97
CA TRP A 8 -3.25 84.68 -34.56
C TRP A 8 -4.09 85.66 -33.72
N SER A 9 -4.27 86.91 -34.15
CA SER A 9 -5.07 87.90 -33.39
C SER A 9 -6.58 87.66 -33.46
N SER A 10 -7.06 86.87 -34.43
CA SER A 10 -8.48 86.56 -34.63
C SER A 10 -8.95 85.27 -33.92
N ILE A 11 -8.05 84.55 -33.26
CA ILE A 11 -8.33 83.26 -32.61
C ILE A 11 -9.42 83.39 -31.53
N GLY A 12 -9.40 84.46 -30.75
CA GLY A 12 -10.35 84.63 -29.64
C GLY A 12 -11.80 84.76 -30.09
N MET A 13 -12.06 85.39 -31.25
CA MET A 13 -13.40 85.48 -31.84
C MET A 13 -13.84 84.15 -32.44
N LEU A 14 -12.92 83.43 -33.08
CA LEU A 14 -13.23 82.16 -33.74
C LEU A 14 -13.48 81.04 -32.72
N LEU A 15 -12.72 81.00 -31.62
CA LEU A 15 -12.99 80.13 -30.47
C LEU A 15 -14.36 80.42 -29.87
N LYS A 16 -14.71 81.69 -29.64
CA LYS A 16 -16.06 82.05 -29.16
C LYS A 16 -17.15 81.59 -30.14
N SER A 17 -16.96 81.80 -31.44
CA SER A 17 -17.89 81.33 -32.46
C SER A 17 -18.05 79.82 -32.46
N HIS A 18 -16.95 79.07 -32.35
CA HIS A 18 -16.95 77.61 -32.24
C HIS A 18 -17.59 77.11 -30.95
N GLU A 19 -17.26 77.69 -29.79
CA GLU A 19 -17.87 77.36 -28.49
C GLU A 19 -19.38 77.59 -28.50
N SER A 20 -19.84 78.65 -29.18
CA SER A 20 -21.27 78.92 -29.37
C SER A 20 -21.92 78.18 -30.55
N SER A 21 -21.16 77.36 -31.28
CA SER A 21 -21.70 76.66 -32.45
C SER A 21 -22.68 75.56 -32.02
N PRO A 22 -23.73 75.30 -32.82
CA PRO A 22 -24.66 74.21 -32.56
C PRO A 22 -23.96 72.84 -32.52
N GLU A 23 -22.96 72.61 -33.38
CA GLU A 23 -22.22 71.35 -33.38
C GLU A 23 -21.42 71.15 -32.08
N HIS A 24 -20.69 72.17 -31.62
CA HIS A 24 -19.92 72.08 -30.38
C HIS A 24 -20.82 71.87 -29.17
N THR A 25 -21.93 72.60 -29.09
CA THR A 25 -22.90 72.47 -28.00
C THR A 25 -23.51 71.07 -27.95
N THR A 26 -23.86 70.52 -29.12
CA THR A 26 -24.39 69.15 -29.22
C THR A 26 -23.35 68.13 -28.76
N LEU A 27 -22.11 68.22 -29.26
CA LEU A 27 -21.03 67.30 -28.87
C LEU A 27 -20.68 67.40 -27.37
N MET A 28 -20.70 68.59 -26.79
CA MET A 28 -20.48 68.79 -25.36
C MET A 28 -21.60 68.21 -24.51
N ALA A 29 -22.85 68.31 -24.95
CA ALA A 29 -23.98 67.64 -24.30
C ALA A 29 -23.83 66.11 -24.35
N THR A 30 -23.50 65.54 -25.52
CA THR A 30 -23.27 64.10 -25.66
C THR A 30 -22.11 63.61 -24.80
N TRP A 31 -21.03 64.39 -24.68
CA TRP A 31 -19.90 64.06 -23.81
C TRP A 31 -20.27 64.11 -22.32
N LYS A 32 -21.05 65.11 -21.89
CA LYS A 32 -21.54 65.20 -20.51
C LYS A 32 -22.50 64.08 -20.14
N ASP A 33 -23.40 63.70 -21.04
CA ASP A 33 -24.28 62.53 -20.87
C ASP A 33 -23.46 61.24 -20.74
N PHE A 34 -22.42 61.08 -21.58
CA PHE A 34 -21.51 59.94 -21.47
C PHE A 34 -20.73 59.92 -20.15
N GLU A 35 -20.18 61.06 -19.70
CA GLU A 35 -19.49 61.21 -18.42
C GLU A 35 -20.42 60.81 -17.26
N GLN A 36 -21.68 61.25 -17.29
CA GLN A 36 -22.67 60.90 -16.28
C GLN A 36 -23.04 59.41 -16.31
N HIS A 37 -23.18 58.82 -17.50
CA HIS A 37 -23.39 57.38 -17.65
C HIS A 37 -22.20 56.55 -17.17
N LEU A 38 -20.97 57.04 -17.34
CA LEU A 38 -19.75 56.40 -16.84
C LEU A 38 -19.71 56.42 -15.29
N GLN A 39 -20.02 57.57 -14.69
CA GLN A 39 -20.04 57.73 -13.23
C GLN A 39 -21.18 56.93 -12.56
N THR A 40 -22.33 56.81 -13.22
CA THR A 40 -23.49 56.07 -12.71
C THR A 40 -23.51 54.60 -13.11
N GLY A 41 -22.53 54.14 -13.90
CA GLY A 41 -22.44 52.76 -14.38
C GLY A 41 -23.60 52.36 -15.29
N LYS A 42 -24.12 53.27 -16.12
CA LYS A 42 -25.28 53.04 -17.02
C LYS A 42 -24.90 52.95 -18.50
N THR A 43 -23.63 52.69 -18.80
CA THR A 43 -23.19 52.48 -20.19
C THR A 43 -23.73 51.16 -20.75
N ILE A 44 -23.81 51.04 -22.08
CA ILE A 44 -24.25 49.81 -22.77
C ILE A 44 -23.43 48.59 -22.30
N ASP A 45 -22.14 48.80 -21.99
CA ASP A 45 -21.24 47.77 -21.47
C ASP A 45 -21.66 47.20 -20.11
N GLN A 46 -22.43 47.93 -19.30
CA GLN A 46 -22.80 47.46 -17.97
C GLN A 46 -23.86 46.36 -18.02
N ALA A 47 -24.82 46.45 -18.94
CA ALA A 47 -25.84 45.41 -19.11
C ALA A 47 -25.17 44.08 -19.53
N GLU A 48 -24.28 44.15 -20.53
CA GLU A 48 -23.47 43.02 -20.99
C GLU A 48 -22.57 42.47 -19.88
N ARG A 49 -21.90 43.35 -19.12
CA ARG A 49 -21.07 42.95 -17.97
C ARG A 49 -21.88 42.24 -16.89
N THR A 50 -23.10 42.70 -16.63
CA THR A 50 -24.00 42.10 -15.64
C THR A 50 -24.43 40.70 -16.09
N LEU A 51 -24.80 40.53 -17.36
CA LEU A 51 -25.12 39.23 -17.93
C LEU A 51 -23.92 38.27 -17.88
N LEU A 52 -22.73 38.77 -18.20
CA LEU A 52 -21.49 37.99 -18.17
C LEU A 52 -21.12 37.55 -16.74
N GLU A 53 -21.26 38.42 -15.74
CA GLU A 53 -21.04 38.04 -14.33
C GLU A 53 -22.11 37.06 -13.80
N ALA A 54 -23.37 37.21 -14.23
CA ALA A 54 -24.42 36.25 -13.91
C ALA A 54 -24.10 34.86 -14.50
N GLU A 55 -23.62 34.81 -15.73
CA GLU A 55 -23.23 33.56 -16.40
C GLU A 55 -21.98 32.93 -15.76
N LYS A 56 -20.97 33.72 -15.39
CA LYS A 56 -19.82 33.25 -14.60
C LYS A 56 -20.26 32.64 -13.27
N ARG A 57 -21.17 33.30 -12.56
CA ARG A 57 -21.71 32.81 -11.28
C ARG A 57 -22.42 31.47 -11.48
N ARG A 58 -23.29 31.39 -12.48
CA ARG A 58 -23.98 30.15 -12.85
C ARG A 58 -23.01 29.00 -13.12
N TRP A 59 -21.97 29.22 -13.91
CA TRP A 59 -20.97 28.18 -14.21
C TRP A 59 -20.17 27.76 -12.97
N ARG A 60 -19.78 28.71 -12.11
CA ARG A 60 -19.14 28.39 -10.82
C ARG A 60 -20.05 27.53 -9.96
N ASP A 61 -21.33 27.85 -9.91
CA ASP A 61 -22.32 27.10 -9.14
C ASP A 61 -22.47 25.67 -9.67
N VAL A 62 -22.57 25.48 -10.99
CA VAL A 62 -22.61 24.15 -11.64
C VAL A 62 -21.34 23.37 -11.37
N LEU A 63 -20.16 23.95 -11.64
CA LEU A 63 -18.87 23.27 -11.47
C LEU A 63 -18.62 22.86 -10.01
N THR A 64 -19.01 23.70 -9.05
CA THR A 64 -18.92 23.37 -7.60
C THR A 64 -19.66 22.07 -7.28
N ARG A 65 -20.85 21.89 -7.84
CA ARG A 65 -21.68 20.70 -7.64
C ARG A 65 -21.09 19.47 -8.32
N LEU A 66 -20.59 19.62 -9.55
CA LEU A 66 -19.90 18.54 -10.28
C LEU A 66 -18.62 18.07 -9.56
N ILE A 67 -17.82 19.03 -9.06
CA ILE A 67 -16.62 18.74 -8.25
C ILE A 67 -17.02 18.02 -6.95
N SER A 68 -18.10 18.46 -6.28
CA SER A 68 -18.60 17.80 -5.07
C SER A 68 -19.04 16.35 -5.32
N ILE A 69 -19.71 16.07 -6.45
CA ILE A 69 -20.07 14.71 -6.87
C ILE A 69 -18.79 13.88 -7.05
N MET A 70 -17.82 14.41 -7.80
CA MET A 70 -16.56 13.74 -8.08
C MET A 70 -15.77 13.41 -6.80
N GLN A 71 -15.67 14.37 -5.87
CA GLN A 71 -15.03 14.18 -4.58
C GLN A 71 -15.74 13.09 -3.74
N SER A 72 -17.07 13.06 -3.76
CA SER A 72 -17.86 12.05 -3.04
C SER A 72 -17.60 10.64 -3.59
N LEU A 73 -17.59 10.48 -4.91
CA LEU A 73 -17.29 9.21 -5.57
C LEU A 73 -15.84 8.77 -5.31
N ALA A 74 -14.89 9.68 -5.44
CA ALA A 74 -13.47 9.41 -5.19
C ALA A 74 -13.21 8.97 -3.74
N LYS A 75 -13.78 9.66 -2.74
CA LYS A 75 -13.65 9.31 -1.32
C LYS A 75 -14.17 7.91 -0.97
N ARG A 76 -15.10 7.39 -1.76
CA ARG A 76 -15.72 6.07 -1.59
C ARG A 76 -15.14 5.01 -2.52
N ASN A 77 -14.11 5.36 -3.31
CA ASN A 77 -13.53 4.50 -4.34
C ASN A 77 -14.58 3.94 -5.33
N LEU A 78 -15.55 4.78 -5.71
CA LEU A 78 -16.61 4.40 -6.65
C LEU A 78 -16.22 4.77 -8.09
N ALA A 79 -16.43 3.83 -9.02
CA ALA A 79 -16.22 4.08 -10.44
C ALA A 79 -17.07 5.25 -10.93
N LEU A 80 -16.51 6.18 -11.71
CA LEU A 80 -17.26 7.33 -12.22
C LEU A 80 -18.15 6.94 -13.42
N ARG A 81 -17.64 6.06 -14.28
CA ARG A 81 -18.21 5.74 -15.60
C ARG A 81 -18.92 4.40 -15.61
N GLY A 82 -19.86 4.25 -16.55
CA GLY A 82 -20.48 2.98 -16.90
C GLY A 82 -20.30 2.69 -18.38
N SER A 83 -21.09 1.75 -18.91
CA SER A 83 -21.06 1.40 -20.34
C SER A 83 -21.75 2.45 -21.23
N ALA A 84 -22.59 3.31 -20.64
CA ALA A 84 -23.23 4.43 -21.31
C ALA A 84 -22.61 5.78 -20.88
N ASN A 85 -22.67 6.77 -21.77
CA ASN A 85 -22.14 8.13 -21.53
C ASN A 85 -23.24 9.21 -21.58
N THR A 86 -24.51 8.81 -21.61
CA THR A 86 -25.67 9.70 -21.78
C THR A 86 -26.54 9.71 -20.52
N LEU A 87 -27.14 10.86 -20.18
CA LEU A 87 -28.11 10.93 -19.08
C LEU A 87 -29.32 10.01 -19.36
N HIS A 88 -29.92 9.55 -18.27
CA HIS A 88 -31.13 8.72 -18.19
C HIS A 88 -30.99 7.31 -18.77
N GLN A 89 -29.79 6.91 -19.21
CA GLN A 89 -29.51 5.52 -19.60
C GLN A 89 -29.18 4.67 -18.38
N GLN A 90 -29.65 3.42 -18.38
CA GLN A 90 -29.55 2.49 -17.24
C GLN A 90 -28.11 2.27 -16.72
N HIS A 91 -27.11 2.36 -17.60
CA HIS A 91 -25.71 2.06 -17.27
C HIS A 91 -24.77 3.25 -17.48
N ASN A 92 -25.24 4.47 -17.23
CA ASN A 92 -24.48 5.69 -17.51
C ASN A 92 -23.40 6.07 -16.47
N GLY A 93 -23.13 5.17 -15.53
CA GLY A 93 -22.10 5.33 -14.50
C GLY A 93 -22.54 6.17 -13.32
N ASN A 94 -21.78 6.09 -12.22
CA ASN A 94 -22.16 6.74 -10.97
C ASN A 94 -22.10 8.28 -11.07
N PHE A 95 -21.18 8.85 -11.86
CA PHE A 95 -21.09 10.31 -11.99
C PHE A 95 -22.35 10.92 -12.61
N LEU A 96 -22.79 10.39 -13.75
CA LEU A 96 -24.00 10.86 -14.41
C LEU A 96 -25.24 10.56 -13.56
N LYS A 97 -25.25 9.41 -12.87
CA LYS A 97 -26.37 9.07 -11.99
C LYS A 97 -26.52 10.03 -10.82
N GLU A 98 -25.40 10.47 -10.25
CA GLU A 98 -25.36 11.47 -9.19
C GLU A 98 -25.76 12.86 -9.70
N VAL A 99 -25.39 13.22 -10.94
CA VAL A 99 -25.86 14.45 -11.59
C VAL A 99 -27.38 14.45 -11.77
N GLU A 100 -27.97 13.35 -12.25
CA GLU A 100 -29.43 13.18 -12.34
C GLU A 100 -30.10 13.29 -10.97
N ARG A 101 -29.53 12.61 -9.97
CA ARG A 101 -30.07 12.63 -8.61
C ARG A 101 -30.06 14.04 -8.04
N LEU A 102 -28.95 14.77 -8.21
CA LEU A 102 -28.82 16.13 -7.69
C LEU A 102 -29.78 17.09 -8.38
N ALA A 103 -29.98 16.97 -9.69
CA ALA A 103 -30.93 17.78 -10.45
C ALA A 103 -32.40 17.61 -10.04
N LYS A 104 -32.77 16.52 -9.36
CA LYS A 104 -34.13 16.39 -8.79
C LYS A 104 -34.39 17.35 -7.64
N PHE A 105 -33.34 17.80 -6.94
CA PHE A 105 -33.46 18.55 -5.69
C PHE A 105 -32.77 19.92 -5.74
N ASP A 106 -31.74 20.09 -6.57
CA ASP A 106 -30.98 21.34 -6.73
C ASP A 106 -31.43 22.10 -7.99
N PRO A 107 -32.01 23.31 -7.85
CA PRO A 107 -32.51 24.09 -8.99
C PRO A 107 -31.44 24.46 -10.02
N VAL A 108 -30.19 24.66 -9.59
CA VAL A 108 -29.07 25.00 -10.50
C VAL A 108 -28.77 23.83 -11.42
N MET A 109 -28.65 22.62 -10.88
CA MET A 109 -28.44 21.41 -11.67
C MET A 109 -29.65 21.07 -12.52
N LYS A 110 -30.88 21.28 -12.01
CA LYS A 110 -32.10 21.10 -12.79
C LYS A 110 -32.07 21.96 -14.05
N GLN A 111 -31.87 23.27 -13.88
CA GLN A 111 -31.81 24.21 -14.99
C GLN A 111 -30.64 23.89 -15.95
N HIS A 112 -29.49 23.47 -15.42
CA HIS A 112 -28.35 23.07 -16.24
C HIS A 112 -28.69 21.86 -17.13
N ILE A 113 -29.34 20.83 -16.58
CA ILE A 113 -29.76 19.66 -17.37
C ILE A 113 -30.80 20.05 -18.42
N GLU A 114 -31.82 20.81 -18.06
CA GLU A 114 -32.87 21.25 -18.98
C GLU A 114 -32.30 22.04 -20.17
N ARG A 115 -31.34 22.94 -19.91
CA ARG A 115 -30.66 23.72 -20.96
C ARG A 115 -29.76 22.87 -21.86
N VAL A 116 -29.17 21.82 -21.31
CA VAL A 116 -28.35 20.88 -22.09
C VAL A 116 -29.23 20.00 -22.98
N GLU A 117 -30.36 19.52 -22.45
CA GLU A 117 -31.33 18.68 -23.18
C GLU A 117 -32.08 19.46 -24.25
N SER A 118 -32.34 20.77 -24.03
CA SER A 118 -32.94 21.66 -25.04
C SER A 118 -31.99 22.02 -26.20
N GLY A 119 -30.74 21.56 -26.18
CA GLY A 119 -29.76 21.80 -27.23
C GLY A 119 -29.05 23.16 -27.15
N GLN A 120 -29.40 24.03 -26.19
CA GLN A 120 -28.73 25.33 -26.01
C GLN A 120 -27.22 25.19 -25.69
N PHE A 121 -26.79 24.06 -25.11
CA PHE A 121 -25.39 23.83 -24.69
C PHE A 121 -24.90 22.41 -25.01
N SER A 122 -25.24 21.86 -26.18
CA SER A 122 -24.85 20.50 -26.59
C SER A 122 -23.34 20.22 -26.43
N HIS A 123 -22.50 21.25 -26.65
CA HIS A 123 -21.03 21.15 -26.55
C HIS A 123 -20.44 21.55 -25.18
N SER A 124 -21.21 22.19 -24.28
CA SER A 124 -20.72 22.73 -23.00
C SER A 124 -21.41 22.10 -21.79
N SER A 125 -21.74 20.81 -21.87
CA SER A 125 -22.52 20.17 -20.80
C SER A 125 -21.71 19.84 -19.54
N TYR A 126 -20.38 19.86 -19.61
CA TYR A 126 -19.43 19.48 -18.54
C TYR A 126 -19.68 18.08 -17.92
N ARG A 127 -20.38 17.21 -18.64
CA ARG A 127 -20.71 15.83 -18.24
C ARG A 127 -19.82 14.78 -18.90
N GLY A 128 -19.20 15.14 -20.02
CA GLY A 128 -18.44 14.21 -20.86
C GLY A 128 -17.27 13.58 -20.13
N ASN A 129 -16.89 12.39 -20.56
CA ASN A 129 -15.76 11.64 -20.01
C ASN A 129 -14.43 12.45 -20.01
N LEU A 130 -14.17 13.24 -21.06
CA LEU A 130 -13.00 14.12 -21.15
C LEU A 130 -13.01 15.19 -20.06
N ILE A 131 -14.14 15.87 -19.85
CA ILE A 131 -14.29 16.85 -18.78
C ILE A 131 -14.14 16.21 -17.41
N GLN A 132 -14.66 14.99 -17.21
CA GLN A 132 -14.43 14.27 -15.97
C GLN A 132 -12.92 14.06 -15.72
N ASN A 133 -12.13 13.74 -16.75
CA ASN A 133 -10.67 13.64 -16.61
C ASN A 133 -10.03 15.00 -16.26
N GLU A 134 -10.46 16.09 -16.90
CA GLU A 134 -9.96 17.44 -16.62
C GLU A 134 -10.26 17.89 -15.19
N LEU A 135 -11.46 17.60 -14.68
CA LEU A 135 -11.83 17.86 -13.31
C LEU A 135 -10.99 17.02 -12.34
N ILE A 136 -10.78 15.72 -12.62
CA ILE A 136 -9.89 14.86 -11.82
C ILE A 136 -8.49 15.45 -11.79
N ALA A 137 -7.93 15.81 -12.95
CA ALA A 137 -6.59 16.37 -13.08
C ALA A 137 -6.45 17.71 -12.34
N SER A 138 -7.48 18.55 -12.37
CA SER A 138 -7.48 19.84 -11.67
C SER A 138 -7.52 19.65 -10.15
N ILE A 139 -8.37 18.74 -9.67
CA ILE A 139 -8.48 18.42 -8.24
C ILE A 139 -7.17 17.78 -7.75
N SER A 140 -6.65 16.78 -8.48
CA SER A 140 -5.42 16.09 -8.09
C SER A 140 -4.20 17.00 -8.15
N GLY A 141 -4.11 17.88 -9.15
CA GLY A 141 -3.07 18.91 -9.25
C GLY A 141 -3.08 19.83 -8.03
N LYS A 142 -4.26 20.35 -7.64
CA LYS A 142 -4.37 21.22 -6.47
C LYS A 142 -4.04 20.50 -5.15
N MET A 143 -4.44 19.24 -5.03
CA MET A 143 -4.06 18.40 -3.88
C MET A 143 -2.55 18.19 -3.83
N LEU A 144 -1.93 17.86 -4.96
CA LEU A 144 -0.49 17.67 -5.06
C LEU A 144 0.29 18.94 -4.72
N ASP A 145 -0.11 20.10 -5.24
CA ASP A 145 0.49 21.40 -4.90
C ASP A 145 0.45 21.68 -3.40
N THR A 146 -0.68 21.34 -2.76
CA THR A 146 -0.86 21.51 -1.31
C THR A 146 0.10 20.59 -0.55
N MET A 147 0.17 19.30 -0.92
CA MET A 147 1.11 18.35 -0.31
C MET A 147 2.56 18.78 -0.48
N VAL A 148 2.95 19.21 -1.69
CA VAL A 148 4.32 19.70 -1.99
C VAL A 148 4.66 20.93 -1.14
N THR A 149 3.70 21.83 -0.94
CA THR A 149 3.88 23.00 -0.08
C THR A 149 4.14 22.60 1.37
N GLU A 150 3.34 21.68 1.91
CA GLU A 150 3.50 21.16 3.28
C GLU A 150 4.84 20.42 3.47
N ILE A 151 5.27 19.65 2.46
CA ILE A 151 6.57 18.97 2.47
C ILE A 151 7.72 20.00 2.53
N LYS A 152 7.65 21.05 1.70
CA LYS A 152 8.65 22.12 1.68
C LYS A 152 8.71 22.90 2.99
N GLN A 153 7.56 23.15 3.61
CA GLN A 153 7.47 23.81 4.93
C GLN A 153 8.13 22.97 6.02
N SER A 154 7.97 21.64 5.98
CA SER A 154 8.61 20.71 6.92
C SER A 154 10.14 20.67 6.75
N LYS A 155 10.65 21.13 5.60
CA LYS A 155 12.04 21.05 5.14
C LYS A 155 12.52 19.61 5.00
N TYR A 156 12.69 18.88 6.10
CA TYR A 156 13.18 17.51 6.12
C TYR A 156 12.06 16.48 5.97
N TYR A 157 12.35 15.43 5.23
CA TYR A 157 11.40 14.36 4.95
C TYR A 157 12.09 13.02 4.75
N SER A 158 11.31 11.93 4.77
CA SER A 158 11.75 10.61 4.33
C SER A 158 10.86 10.08 3.21
N ILE A 159 11.42 9.23 2.36
CA ILE A 159 10.69 8.56 1.30
C ILE A 159 10.36 7.12 1.68
N ILE A 160 9.14 6.68 1.35
CA ILE A 160 8.68 5.31 1.46
C ILE A 160 8.20 4.90 0.08
N LEU A 161 8.78 3.83 -0.46
CA LEU A 161 8.49 3.33 -1.80
C LEU A 161 8.00 1.88 -1.71
N ASP A 162 6.99 1.55 -2.51
CA ASP A 162 6.60 0.16 -2.75
C ASP A 162 6.47 -0.12 -4.24
N CYS A 163 6.85 -1.31 -4.68
CA CYS A 163 6.69 -1.73 -6.07
C CYS A 163 5.73 -2.91 -6.15
N THR A 164 4.67 -2.76 -6.94
CA THR A 164 3.71 -3.84 -7.23
C THR A 164 3.30 -3.79 -8.69
N PRO A 165 3.09 -4.95 -9.34
CA PRO A 165 2.43 -4.98 -10.64
C PRO A 165 0.96 -4.58 -10.50
N ASP A 166 0.44 -3.83 -11.48
CA ASP A 166 -0.97 -3.51 -11.59
C ASP A 166 -1.78 -4.61 -12.32
N VAL A 167 -3.08 -4.38 -12.49
CA VAL A 167 -4.00 -5.33 -13.16
C VAL A 167 -3.67 -5.57 -14.64
N SER A 168 -2.84 -4.71 -15.25
CA SER A 168 -2.35 -4.84 -16.63
C SER A 168 -0.92 -5.39 -16.66
N HIS A 169 -0.42 -5.93 -15.53
CA HIS A 169 0.93 -6.44 -15.36
C HIS A 169 2.03 -5.40 -15.60
N GLN A 170 1.73 -4.11 -15.39
CA GLN A 170 2.73 -3.05 -15.41
C GLN A 170 3.23 -2.79 -13.99
N GLU A 171 4.55 -2.76 -13.81
CA GLU A 171 5.13 -2.44 -12.51
C GLU A 171 4.86 -0.98 -12.15
N GLN A 172 4.30 -0.73 -10.97
CA GLN A 172 4.05 0.60 -10.45
C GLN A 172 4.78 0.80 -9.12
N MET A 173 5.43 1.95 -8.98
CA MET A 173 6.02 2.40 -7.73
C MET A 173 5.07 3.35 -7.01
N SER A 174 4.57 2.96 -5.85
CA SER A 174 3.88 3.87 -4.94
C SER A 174 4.91 4.79 -4.27
N VAL A 175 4.60 6.08 -4.18
CA VAL A 175 5.49 7.07 -3.57
C VAL A 175 4.79 7.77 -2.43
N ILE A 176 5.34 7.57 -1.22
CA ILE A 176 4.89 8.25 -0.02
C ILE A 176 6.05 9.09 0.53
N ILE A 177 5.76 10.36 0.85
CA ILE A 177 6.68 11.23 1.58
C ILE A 177 6.16 11.41 3.00
N ARG A 178 7.02 11.11 3.97
CA ARG A 178 6.73 11.26 5.40
C ARG A 178 7.46 12.49 5.94
N THR A 179 6.73 13.34 6.65
CA THR A 179 7.22 14.59 7.25
C THR A 179 6.86 14.65 8.73
N VAL A 180 7.58 15.49 9.46
CA VAL A 180 7.25 15.84 10.85
C VAL A 180 6.85 17.32 10.86
N ILE A 181 5.63 17.60 11.30
CA ILE A 181 5.10 18.95 11.44
C ILE A 181 5.28 19.37 12.89
N MET A 182 5.93 20.52 13.07
CA MET A 182 6.22 21.10 14.37
C MET A 182 5.19 22.17 14.70
N ASP A 183 4.00 21.74 15.14
CA ASP A 183 2.97 22.61 15.72
C ASP A 183 3.15 22.66 17.26
N GLU A 184 2.07 22.78 18.05
CA GLU A 184 2.11 22.70 19.51
C GLU A 184 2.71 21.38 20.02
N ALA A 185 2.51 20.29 19.27
CA ALA A 185 3.14 19.00 19.46
C ALA A 185 3.62 18.46 18.10
N PRO A 186 4.76 17.74 18.06
CA PRO A 186 5.24 17.15 16.82
C PRO A 186 4.25 16.09 16.33
N THR A 187 3.74 16.28 15.12
CA THR A 187 2.85 15.32 14.45
C THR A 187 3.49 14.79 13.19
N ILE A 188 3.14 13.56 12.82
CA ILE A 188 3.66 12.93 11.62
C ILE A 188 2.58 12.96 10.56
N LYS A 189 2.98 13.37 9.35
CA LYS A 189 2.11 13.39 8.18
C LYS A 189 2.72 12.58 7.05
N GLU A 190 1.89 11.80 6.38
CA GLU A 190 2.26 11.00 5.21
C GLU A 190 1.52 11.54 3.99
N HIS A 191 2.26 11.83 2.94
CA HIS A 191 1.77 12.42 1.70
C HIS A 191 1.96 11.40 0.58
N PHE A 192 0.85 10.86 0.06
CA PHE A 192 0.86 10.00 -1.10
C PHE A 192 0.99 10.83 -2.39
N LEU A 193 2.12 10.73 -3.07
CA LEU A 193 2.41 11.49 -4.30
C LEU A 193 1.88 10.83 -5.57
N GLY A 194 1.34 9.62 -5.46
CA GLY A 194 0.80 8.84 -6.56
C GLY A 194 1.61 7.58 -6.87
N PHE A 195 1.18 6.91 -7.93
CA PHE A 195 1.89 5.78 -8.54
C PHE A 195 2.71 6.27 -9.72
N LEU A 196 3.95 5.78 -9.83
CA LEU A 196 4.83 6.00 -10.96
C LEU A 196 4.97 4.69 -11.74
N VAL A 197 4.70 4.71 -13.04
CA VAL A 197 4.90 3.53 -13.89
C VAL A 197 6.40 3.29 -14.03
N ALA A 198 6.86 2.11 -13.62
CA ALA A 198 8.25 1.69 -13.70
C ALA A 198 8.44 0.82 -14.95
N SER A 199 8.83 1.43 -16.07
CA SER A 199 9.19 0.70 -17.29
C SER A 199 10.45 -0.15 -17.11
N GLU A 200 11.33 0.24 -16.20
CA GLU A 200 12.53 -0.49 -15.81
C GLU A 200 12.55 -0.74 -14.31
N THR A 201 12.67 -2.01 -13.92
CA THR A 201 12.71 -2.42 -12.50
C THR A 201 14.12 -2.50 -11.93
N THR A 202 15.13 -2.06 -12.68
CA THR A 202 16.52 -2.03 -12.19
C THR A 202 16.68 -0.95 -11.11
N GLY A 203 17.63 -1.13 -10.20
CA GLY A 203 17.91 -0.11 -9.18
C GLY A 203 18.25 1.27 -9.77
N LEU A 204 18.84 1.32 -10.98
CA LEU A 204 19.08 2.58 -11.70
C LEU A 204 17.76 3.22 -12.18
N GLY A 205 16.92 2.44 -12.86
CA GLY A 205 15.64 2.90 -13.37
C GLY A 205 14.74 3.44 -12.26
N LEU A 206 14.58 2.66 -11.19
CA LEU A 206 13.77 3.02 -10.02
C LEU A 206 14.32 4.25 -9.29
N SER A 207 15.63 4.35 -9.08
CA SER A 207 16.24 5.54 -8.45
C SER A 207 16.10 6.80 -9.31
N SER A 208 16.21 6.66 -10.63
CA SER A 208 16.05 7.79 -11.55
C SER A 208 14.60 8.26 -11.60
N LEU A 209 13.65 7.32 -11.59
CA LEU A 209 12.22 7.59 -11.57
C LEU A 209 11.81 8.46 -10.37
N ILE A 210 12.21 8.07 -9.16
CA ILE A 210 11.89 8.86 -7.95
C ILE A 210 12.60 10.21 -7.94
N LEU A 211 13.86 10.27 -8.35
CA LEU A 211 14.62 11.54 -8.37
C LEU A 211 14.06 12.52 -9.40
N ASN A 212 13.65 12.04 -10.57
CA ASN A 212 12.98 12.86 -11.59
C ASN A 212 11.63 13.36 -11.06
N ARG A 213 10.84 12.50 -10.42
CA ARG A 213 9.56 12.91 -9.81
C ARG A 213 9.74 14.00 -8.76
N LEU A 214 10.73 13.87 -7.88
CA LEU A 214 11.05 14.90 -6.89
C LEU A 214 11.48 16.21 -7.55
N LYS A 215 12.30 16.13 -8.60
CA LYS A 215 12.73 17.28 -9.39
C LYS A 215 11.55 18.00 -10.05
N ASP A 216 10.63 17.27 -10.66
CA ASP A 216 9.44 17.82 -11.33
C ASP A 216 8.54 18.60 -10.34
N LEU A 217 8.46 18.12 -9.09
CA LEU A 217 7.72 18.77 -8.01
C LEU A 217 8.54 19.85 -7.27
N ASN A 218 9.77 20.09 -7.72
CA ASN A 218 10.73 20.98 -7.08
C ASN A 218 10.95 20.66 -5.59
N ILE A 219 10.95 19.37 -5.21
CA ILE A 219 11.26 18.91 -3.85
C ILE A 219 12.78 18.60 -3.78
N PRO A 220 13.56 19.31 -2.96
CA PRO A 220 15.01 19.08 -2.88
C PRO A 220 15.36 17.73 -2.26
N PHE A 221 16.00 16.84 -3.03
CA PHE A 221 16.45 15.55 -2.50
C PHE A 221 17.51 15.68 -1.40
N ASP A 222 18.25 16.80 -1.36
CA ASP A 222 19.20 17.10 -0.30
C ASP A 222 18.57 17.24 1.08
N ASP A 223 17.26 17.48 1.15
CA ASP A 223 16.52 17.54 2.41
C ASP A 223 15.98 16.17 2.87
N CYS A 224 16.13 15.14 2.03
CA CYS A 224 15.79 13.77 2.41
C CYS A 224 16.69 13.27 3.55
N ARG A 225 16.10 12.69 4.60
CA ARG A 225 16.78 12.15 5.80
C ARG A 225 16.55 10.66 6.00
N GLY A 226 15.61 10.07 5.27
CA GLY A 226 15.31 8.65 5.37
C GLY A 226 14.80 8.07 4.05
N GLN A 227 15.09 6.81 3.81
CA GLN A 227 14.57 6.05 2.69
C GLN A 227 14.17 4.64 3.14
N SER A 228 13.02 4.15 2.67
CA SER A 228 12.44 2.88 3.07
C SER A 228 11.69 2.21 1.94
N TYR A 229 11.88 0.91 1.80
CA TYR A 229 11.20 0.07 0.81
C TYR A 229 11.43 -1.42 1.12
N ASP A 230 10.89 -2.29 0.27
CA ASP A 230 11.08 -3.74 0.35
C ASP A 230 12.57 -4.16 0.29
N ASN A 231 12.84 -5.43 0.62
CA ASN A 231 14.21 -5.95 0.56
C ASN A 231 14.54 -6.57 -0.81
N GLY A 232 13.82 -6.19 -1.87
CA GLY A 232 14.10 -6.67 -3.22
C GLY A 232 15.53 -6.33 -3.63
N ALA A 233 16.19 -7.20 -4.40
CA ALA A 233 17.59 -7.01 -4.77
C ALA A 233 17.86 -5.67 -5.49
N ASN A 234 16.91 -5.23 -6.33
CA ASN A 234 16.98 -3.94 -7.02
C ASN A 234 16.76 -2.73 -6.09
N MET A 235 16.15 -2.95 -4.93
CA MET A 235 15.86 -1.91 -3.94
C MET A 235 16.97 -1.85 -2.88
N LYS A 236 17.17 -2.93 -2.11
CA LYS A 236 18.17 -3.04 -1.03
C LYS A 236 19.62 -3.29 -1.49
N GLY A 237 19.85 -3.61 -2.76
CA GLY A 237 21.17 -4.03 -3.25
C GLY A 237 22.30 -3.07 -2.85
N ARG A 238 23.31 -3.57 -2.12
CA ARG A 238 24.40 -2.78 -1.51
C ARG A 238 25.22 -1.93 -2.49
N ASN A 239 25.33 -2.36 -3.76
CA ASN A 239 26.17 -1.70 -4.77
C ASN A 239 25.36 -1.05 -5.90
N ARG A 240 24.25 -1.67 -6.31
CA ARG A 240 23.50 -1.29 -7.52
C ARG A 240 22.02 -1.02 -7.26
N GLY A 241 21.54 -1.29 -6.05
CA GLY A 241 20.15 -1.07 -5.67
C GLY A 241 19.83 0.41 -5.47
N VAL A 242 18.54 0.72 -5.34
CA VAL A 242 18.05 2.07 -5.02
C VAL A 242 18.76 2.61 -3.78
N GLN A 243 18.97 1.78 -2.75
CA GLN A 243 19.68 2.14 -1.51
C GLN A 243 21.02 2.78 -1.75
N ALA A 244 21.90 2.04 -2.43
CA ALA A 244 23.26 2.47 -2.68
C ALA A 244 23.28 3.78 -3.48
N ARG A 245 22.40 3.89 -4.48
CA ARG A 245 22.34 5.03 -5.39
C ARG A 245 21.82 6.30 -4.73
N LEU A 246 20.78 6.18 -3.92
CA LEU A 246 20.23 7.31 -3.17
C LEU A 246 21.19 7.77 -2.06
N LEU A 247 21.84 6.83 -1.35
CA LEU A 247 22.90 7.17 -0.38
C LEU A 247 24.10 7.85 -1.03
N GLN A 248 24.51 7.41 -2.23
CA GLN A 248 25.59 8.04 -2.98
C GLN A 248 25.28 9.51 -3.29
N LYS A 249 24.02 9.84 -3.60
CA LYS A 249 23.60 11.23 -3.87
C LYS A 249 23.40 12.05 -2.60
N ASN A 250 22.83 11.45 -1.56
CA ASN A 250 22.62 12.11 -0.28
C ASN A 250 22.98 11.14 0.86
N PRO A 251 24.20 11.23 1.43
CA PRO A 251 24.65 10.35 2.51
C PRO A 251 23.81 10.47 3.79
N ARG A 252 22.97 11.51 3.92
CA ARG A 252 22.08 11.73 5.06
C ARG A 252 20.73 11.02 4.91
N ALA A 253 20.40 10.49 3.74
CA ALA A 253 19.15 9.76 3.51
C ALA A 253 19.28 8.32 4.02
N LEU A 254 19.19 8.12 5.35
CA LEU A 254 19.43 6.83 5.98
C LEU A 254 18.45 5.78 5.47
N TYR A 255 18.98 4.62 5.05
CA TYR A 255 18.13 3.50 4.67
C TYR A 255 17.70 2.70 5.87
N VAL A 256 16.40 2.41 5.93
CA VAL A 256 15.84 1.45 6.89
C VAL A 256 14.97 0.47 6.11
N PRO A 257 15.24 -0.84 6.23
CA PRO A 257 14.50 -1.86 5.50
C PRO A 257 13.06 -1.96 6.01
N CYS A 258 12.13 -2.34 5.14
CA CYS A 258 10.77 -2.66 5.57
C CYS A 258 10.80 -3.80 6.59
N VAL A 259 10.33 -3.51 7.81
CA VAL A 259 10.26 -4.46 8.92
C VAL A 259 9.33 -5.61 8.60
N SER A 260 8.14 -5.33 8.05
CA SER A 260 7.15 -6.35 7.70
C SER A 260 7.71 -7.35 6.69
N HIS A 261 8.41 -6.85 5.67
CA HIS A 261 9.06 -7.68 4.67
C HIS A 261 10.28 -8.41 5.26
N SER A 262 11.05 -7.77 6.13
CA SER A 262 12.19 -8.38 6.83
C SER A 262 11.75 -9.58 7.69
N LEU A 263 10.69 -9.45 8.49
CA LEU A 263 10.11 -10.57 9.24
C LEU A 263 9.62 -11.69 8.32
N ASN A 264 9.01 -11.36 7.18
CA ASN A 264 8.58 -12.38 6.22
C ASN A 264 9.77 -13.18 5.67
N LEU A 265 10.89 -12.50 5.40
CA LEU A 265 12.11 -13.16 4.94
C LEU A 265 12.74 -14.03 6.05
N VAL A 266 12.72 -13.62 7.32
CA VAL A 266 13.17 -14.48 8.45
C VAL A 266 12.48 -15.84 8.41
N VAL A 267 11.14 -15.82 8.31
CA VAL A 267 10.36 -17.05 8.26
C VAL A 267 10.62 -17.82 6.96
N ALA A 268 10.75 -17.13 5.84
CA ALA A 268 11.01 -17.77 4.54
C ALA A 268 12.37 -18.47 4.51
N ASP A 269 13.41 -17.89 5.11
CA ASP A 269 14.73 -18.49 5.24
C ASP A 269 14.65 -19.74 6.12
N ALA A 270 14.02 -19.63 7.29
CA ALA A 270 13.81 -20.75 8.21
C ALA A 270 13.02 -21.90 7.56
N ALA A 271 12.00 -21.59 6.76
CA ALA A 271 11.18 -22.58 6.06
C ALA A 271 11.96 -23.37 5.00
N LYS A 272 13.06 -22.79 4.49
CA LYS A 272 13.95 -23.39 3.49
C LYS A 272 15.21 -24.01 4.10
N ALA A 273 15.42 -23.84 5.41
CA ALA A 273 16.65 -24.23 6.08
C ALA A 273 16.82 -25.75 6.23
N SER A 274 15.71 -26.49 6.26
CA SER A 274 15.71 -27.94 6.48
C SER A 274 14.80 -28.68 5.50
N THR A 275 15.18 -29.89 5.12
CA THR A 275 14.36 -30.79 4.28
C THR A 275 13.00 -31.08 4.93
N ASP A 276 12.98 -31.13 6.26
CA ASP A 276 11.80 -31.40 7.07
C ASP A 276 10.84 -30.20 7.03
N ALA A 277 11.38 -28.99 7.10
CA ALA A 277 10.61 -27.76 6.98
C ALA A 277 9.98 -27.61 5.59
N ILE A 278 10.77 -27.84 4.53
CA ILE A 278 10.29 -27.78 3.14
C ILE A 278 9.16 -28.80 2.92
N SER A 279 9.37 -30.03 3.41
CA SER A 279 8.39 -31.11 3.29
C SER A 279 7.11 -30.80 4.07
N TYR A 280 7.24 -30.26 5.29
CA TYR A 280 6.12 -29.85 6.13
C TYR A 280 5.23 -28.83 5.43
N PHE A 281 5.80 -27.72 4.93
CA PHE A 281 5.02 -26.71 4.22
C PHE A 281 4.43 -27.22 2.90
N GLY A 282 5.14 -28.12 2.22
CA GLY A 282 4.60 -28.83 1.06
C GLY A 282 3.34 -29.62 1.42
N ASN A 283 3.32 -30.30 2.57
CA ASN A 283 2.17 -31.06 3.04
C ASN A 283 1.01 -30.15 3.49
N VAL A 284 1.29 -29.04 4.18
CA VAL A 284 0.25 -28.04 4.54
C VAL A 284 -0.38 -27.43 3.29
N GLN A 285 0.41 -27.10 2.27
CA GLN A 285 -0.11 -26.59 1.00
C GLN A 285 -0.97 -27.64 0.28
N LYS A 286 -0.51 -28.91 0.21
CA LYS A 286 -1.29 -30.01 -0.36
C LYS A 286 -2.62 -30.21 0.35
N LEU A 287 -2.63 -30.13 1.68
CA LEU A 287 -3.85 -30.20 2.49
C LEU A 287 -4.87 -29.15 2.02
N TYR A 288 -4.45 -27.88 1.93
CA TYR A 288 -5.33 -26.82 1.45
C TYR A 288 -5.80 -27.05 0.01
N THR A 289 -4.88 -27.39 -0.91
CA THR A 289 -5.19 -27.60 -2.32
C THR A 289 -6.18 -28.75 -2.53
N LEU A 290 -6.05 -29.85 -1.79
CA LEU A 290 -6.97 -31.00 -1.85
C LEU A 290 -8.41 -30.56 -1.56
N PHE A 291 -8.62 -29.82 -0.46
CA PHE A 291 -9.95 -29.38 -0.04
C PHE A 291 -10.49 -28.24 -0.90
N SER A 292 -9.65 -27.28 -1.31
CA SER A 292 -10.08 -26.13 -2.10
C SER A 292 -10.41 -26.48 -3.55
N ALA A 293 -9.92 -27.61 -4.06
CA ALA A 293 -10.12 -28.02 -5.46
C ALA A 293 -11.57 -28.40 -5.80
N ALA A 294 -12.43 -28.71 -4.83
CA ALA A 294 -13.83 -29.04 -5.09
C ALA A 294 -14.78 -28.58 -3.97
N PRO A 295 -15.94 -27.98 -4.30
CA PRO A 295 -16.92 -27.53 -3.30
C PRO A 295 -17.40 -28.63 -2.34
N GLN A 296 -17.53 -29.87 -2.84
CA GLN A 296 -17.95 -31.02 -2.04
C GLN A 296 -16.91 -31.37 -0.96
N ARG A 297 -15.61 -31.30 -1.28
CA ARG A 297 -14.53 -31.53 -0.31
C ARG A 297 -14.47 -30.42 0.72
N TRP A 298 -14.66 -29.18 0.28
CA TRP A 298 -14.75 -28.03 1.16
C TRP A 298 -15.95 -28.09 2.12
N ALA A 299 -17.08 -28.65 1.68
CA ALA A 299 -18.24 -28.90 2.53
C ALA A 299 -17.91 -29.92 3.63
N ILE A 300 -17.26 -31.05 3.27
CA ILE A 300 -16.78 -32.05 4.25
C ILE A 300 -15.84 -31.38 5.27
N LEU A 301 -14.88 -30.58 4.81
CA LEU A 301 -13.97 -29.86 5.70
C LEU A 301 -14.71 -28.98 6.72
N LYS A 302 -15.73 -28.23 6.26
CA LYS A 302 -16.53 -27.34 7.11
C LYS A 302 -17.40 -28.08 8.13
N GLU A 303 -17.77 -29.33 7.86
CA GLU A 303 -18.51 -30.17 8.83
C GLU A 303 -17.63 -30.51 10.04
N HIS A 304 -16.31 -30.54 9.87
CA HIS A 304 -15.35 -30.96 10.90
C HIS A 304 -14.56 -29.81 11.53
N LEU A 305 -14.41 -28.66 10.87
CA LEU A 305 -13.55 -27.56 11.35
C LEU A 305 -14.33 -26.37 11.91
N THR A 306 -13.87 -25.87 13.06
CA THR A 306 -14.25 -24.58 13.66
C THR A 306 -13.33 -23.45 13.19
N ILE A 307 -12.01 -23.67 13.17
CA ILE A 307 -11.02 -22.74 12.58
C ILE A 307 -10.82 -23.12 11.12
N ALA A 308 -11.07 -22.17 10.22
CA ALA A 308 -10.95 -22.39 8.78
C ALA A 308 -9.49 -22.63 8.35
N LEU A 309 -9.27 -23.67 7.56
CA LEU A 309 -7.99 -23.92 6.92
C LEU A 309 -7.71 -22.82 5.87
N LYS A 310 -6.52 -22.22 5.93
CA LYS A 310 -6.09 -21.17 4.99
C LYS A 310 -4.96 -21.64 4.11
N SER A 311 -4.87 -21.08 2.90
CA SER A 311 -3.73 -21.33 2.01
C SER A 311 -2.44 -20.86 2.67
N TRP A 312 -1.39 -21.67 2.48
CA TRP A 312 -0.04 -21.17 2.66
C TRP A 312 0.24 -20.12 1.59
N SER A 313 0.92 -19.04 1.96
CA SER A 313 1.39 -18.02 1.02
C SER A 313 2.83 -17.64 1.30
N ASP A 314 3.63 -17.56 0.25
CA ASP A 314 5.03 -17.16 0.35
C ASP A 314 5.18 -15.64 0.63
N THR A 315 4.16 -14.85 0.30
CA THR A 315 4.22 -13.38 0.36
C THR A 315 3.56 -12.74 1.57
N ARG A 316 2.66 -13.42 2.31
CA ARG A 316 1.90 -12.80 3.42
C ARG A 316 1.90 -13.67 4.68
N TRP A 317 2.70 -13.29 5.66
CA TRP A 317 2.94 -14.09 6.87
C TRP A 317 1.70 -14.25 7.78
N GLU A 318 0.74 -13.32 7.79
CA GLU A 318 -0.51 -13.50 8.56
C GLU A 318 -1.30 -14.73 8.07
N SER A 319 -1.18 -15.09 6.79
CA SER A 319 -1.77 -16.33 6.28
C SER A 319 -1.06 -17.58 6.81
N ARG A 320 0.24 -17.49 7.14
CA ARG A 320 1.10 -18.62 7.57
C ARG A 320 0.73 -19.12 8.96
N VAL A 321 0.64 -18.22 9.95
CA VAL A 321 0.24 -18.62 11.32
C VAL A 321 -1.16 -19.23 11.28
N ASN A 322 -2.09 -18.57 10.59
CA ASN A 322 -3.47 -19.05 10.48
C ASN A 322 -3.56 -20.41 9.76
N SER A 323 -2.68 -20.68 8.79
CA SER A 323 -2.64 -21.97 8.09
C SER A 323 -2.17 -23.12 9.00
N ILE A 324 -1.25 -22.84 9.94
CA ILE A 324 -0.73 -23.83 10.89
C ILE A 324 -1.60 -23.91 12.14
N GLU A 325 -2.22 -22.82 12.57
CA GLU A 325 -3.09 -22.76 13.75
C GLU A 325 -4.25 -23.76 13.65
N ALA A 326 -4.89 -23.86 12.48
CA ALA A 326 -5.91 -24.86 12.23
C ALA A 326 -5.36 -26.30 12.39
N VAL A 327 -4.15 -26.57 11.89
CA VAL A 327 -3.48 -27.86 12.02
C VAL A 327 -3.09 -28.14 13.46
N ARG A 328 -2.60 -27.13 14.19
CA ARG A 328 -2.13 -27.24 15.57
C ARG A 328 -3.24 -27.59 16.56
N TYR A 329 -4.43 -27.04 16.40
CA TYR A 329 -5.53 -27.20 17.36
C TYR A 329 -6.66 -28.12 16.89
N GLN A 330 -6.65 -28.52 15.61
CA GLN A 330 -7.70 -29.38 15.05
C GLN A 330 -7.14 -30.50 14.16
N ALA A 331 -5.89 -30.94 14.39
CA ALA A 331 -5.32 -32.10 13.70
C ALA A 331 -6.25 -33.33 13.69
N PRO A 332 -6.93 -33.71 14.80
CA PRO A 332 -7.87 -34.83 14.79
C PRO A 332 -9.02 -34.62 13.79
N ASN A 333 -9.64 -33.43 13.83
CA ASN A 333 -10.76 -33.11 12.94
C ASN A 333 -10.35 -33.03 11.47
N ILE A 334 -9.15 -32.51 11.18
CA ILE A 334 -8.59 -32.48 9.83
C ILE A 334 -8.37 -33.91 9.32
N ARG A 335 -7.83 -34.79 10.17
CA ARG A 335 -7.63 -36.20 9.84
C ARG A 335 -8.96 -36.91 9.55
N GLU A 336 -9.98 -36.70 10.37
CA GLU A 336 -11.33 -37.24 10.12
C GLU A 336 -11.94 -36.69 8.83
N ALA A 337 -11.76 -35.39 8.53
CA ALA A 337 -12.22 -34.81 7.28
C ALA A 337 -11.52 -35.44 6.06
N LEU A 338 -10.22 -35.75 6.15
CA LEU A 338 -9.48 -36.44 5.09
C LEU A 338 -9.97 -37.87 4.88
N LEU A 339 -10.24 -38.60 5.96
CA LEU A 339 -10.85 -39.94 5.89
C LEU A 339 -12.26 -39.87 5.29
N GLY A 340 -13.05 -38.85 5.66
CA GLY A 340 -14.36 -38.58 5.05
C GLY A 340 -14.28 -38.30 3.55
N VAL A 341 -13.25 -37.56 3.09
CA VAL A 341 -13.00 -37.35 1.66
C VAL A 341 -12.64 -38.66 0.95
N ARG A 342 -11.75 -39.47 1.54
CA ARG A 342 -11.37 -40.80 1.00
C ARG A 342 -12.59 -41.69 0.81
N ASP A 343 -13.53 -41.67 1.75
CA ASP A 343 -14.69 -42.56 1.75
C ASP A 343 -15.80 -42.08 0.80
N LYS A 344 -16.01 -40.75 0.71
CA LYS A 344 -17.11 -40.14 -0.07
C LYS A 344 -16.76 -39.90 -1.55
N VAL A 345 -15.49 -39.67 -1.90
CA VAL A 345 -15.09 -39.38 -3.29
C VAL A 345 -15.00 -40.67 -4.11
N THR A 346 -15.22 -40.61 -5.43
CA THR A 346 -15.09 -41.77 -6.33
C THR A 346 -13.73 -41.85 -7.02
N ASP A 347 -13.08 -40.71 -7.27
CA ASP A 347 -11.78 -40.61 -7.94
C ASP A 347 -10.66 -41.33 -7.15
N PRO A 348 -10.02 -42.37 -7.73
CA PRO A 348 -8.97 -43.13 -7.06
C PRO A 348 -7.75 -42.30 -6.64
N LEU A 349 -7.36 -41.31 -7.44
CA LEU A 349 -6.20 -40.46 -7.14
C LEU A 349 -6.45 -39.61 -5.89
N THR A 350 -7.61 -38.96 -5.83
CA THR A 350 -8.04 -38.17 -4.67
C THR A 350 -8.15 -39.05 -3.41
N LYS A 351 -8.60 -40.31 -3.53
CA LYS A 351 -8.64 -41.24 -2.38
C LYS A 351 -7.26 -41.55 -1.83
N VAL A 352 -6.31 -41.88 -2.71
CA VAL A 352 -4.93 -42.19 -2.31
C VAL A 352 -4.27 -40.95 -1.70
N GLU A 353 -4.48 -39.78 -2.30
CA GLU A 353 -3.95 -38.52 -1.78
C GLU A 353 -4.54 -38.18 -0.39
N ALA A 354 -5.87 -38.30 -0.23
CA ALA A 354 -6.52 -38.06 1.06
C ALA A 354 -6.07 -39.03 2.15
N GLN A 355 -5.91 -40.32 1.82
CA GLN A 355 -5.38 -41.33 2.75
C GLN A 355 -3.93 -41.01 3.15
N SER A 356 -3.07 -40.71 2.18
CA SER A 356 -1.67 -40.35 2.42
C SER A 356 -1.53 -39.12 3.31
N LEU A 357 -2.34 -38.07 3.06
CA LEU A 357 -2.37 -36.89 3.91
C LEU A 357 -2.93 -37.17 5.31
N ALA A 358 -3.91 -38.08 5.46
CA ALA A 358 -4.43 -38.47 6.77
C ALA A 358 -3.38 -39.21 7.62
N GLU A 359 -2.57 -40.06 6.97
CA GLU A 359 -1.44 -40.73 7.61
C GLU A 359 -0.33 -39.74 7.98
N GLU A 360 -0.03 -38.78 7.11
CA GLU A 360 0.97 -37.75 7.36
C GLU A 360 0.56 -36.83 8.53
N VAL A 361 -0.68 -36.32 8.53
CA VAL A 361 -1.24 -35.47 9.62
C VAL A 361 -1.25 -36.23 10.96
N GLY A 362 -1.49 -37.54 10.94
CA GLY A 362 -1.43 -38.39 12.13
C GLY A 362 -0.01 -38.76 12.56
N SER A 363 1.02 -38.48 11.75
CA SER A 363 2.38 -38.92 12.05
C SER A 363 3.01 -38.07 13.15
N TYR A 364 3.71 -38.72 14.09
CA TYR A 364 4.37 -38.02 15.20
C TYR A 364 5.38 -36.97 14.72
N ARG A 365 6.10 -37.28 13.63
CA ARG A 365 7.04 -36.36 12.97
C ARG A 365 6.33 -35.07 12.50
N PHE A 366 5.20 -35.19 11.80
CA PHE A 366 4.47 -34.03 11.29
C PHE A 366 3.90 -33.16 12.42
N LEU A 367 3.46 -33.79 13.51
CA LEU A 367 2.93 -33.09 14.68
C LEU A 367 4.03 -32.34 15.43
N ILE A 368 5.22 -32.92 15.62
CA ILE A 368 6.39 -32.20 16.16
C ILE A 368 6.70 -30.98 15.28
N CYS A 369 6.77 -31.16 13.96
CA CYS A 369 6.98 -30.04 13.03
C CYS A 369 5.89 -28.96 13.16
N THR A 370 4.62 -29.36 13.34
CA THR A 370 3.49 -28.46 13.52
C THR A 370 3.62 -27.62 14.78
N VAL A 371 3.93 -28.24 15.92
CA VAL A 371 4.09 -27.53 17.19
C VAL A 371 5.28 -26.57 17.10
N VAL A 372 6.42 -27.04 16.60
CA VAL A 372 7.63 -26.20 16.46
C VAL A 372 7.36 -25.00 15.56
N TRP A 373 6.73 -25.19 14.41
CA TRP A 373 6.40 -24.09 13.50
C TRP A 373 5.37 -23.14 14.09
N TYR A 374 4.35 -23.65 14.79
CA TYR A 374 3.38 -22.82 15.46
C TYR A 374 4.05 -21.90 16.48
N ASP A 375 4.92 -22.43 17.34
CA ASP A 375 5.58 -21.67 18.41
C ASP A 375 6.51 -20.58 17.84
N ILE A 376 7.34 -20.92 16.84
CA ILE A 376 8.22 -19.96 16.15
C ILE A 376 7.38 -18.85 15.51
N LEU A 377 6.35 -19.23 14.75
CA LEU A 377 5.50 -18.26 14.07
C LEU A 377 4.70 -17.42 15.04
N HIS A 378 4.25 -17.97 16.18
CA HIS A 378 3.53 -17.23 17.20
C HIS A 378 4.40 -16.10 17.76
N HIS A 379 5.66 -16.37 18.08
CA HIS A 379 6.62 -15.35 18.53
C HIS A 379 6.84 -14.27 17.46
N VAL A 380 7.11 -14.66 16.21
CA VAL A 380 7.38 -13.72 15.11
C VAL A 380 6.13 -12.88 14.75
N ASN A 381 4.94 -13.50 14.73
CA ASN A 381 3.65 -12.87 14.45
C ASN A 381 3.29 -11.82 15.49
N HIS A 382 3.42 -12.16 16.77
CA HIS A 382 3.10 -11.26 17.86
C HIS A 382 3.88 -9.95 17.73
N VAL A 383 5.18 -10.06 17.47
CA VAL A 383 6.07 -8.91 17.23
C VAL A 383 5.67 -8.18 15.94
N GLY A 384 5.39 -8.91 14.86
CA GLY A 384 4.93 -8.34 13.60
C GLY A 384 3.69 -7.47 13.75
N LYS A 385 2.65 -7.95 14.46
CA LYS A 385 1.42 -7.18 14.71
C LYS A 385 1.68 -5.92 15.53
N LEU A 386 2.53 -6.02 16.55
CA LEU A 386 2.87 -4.85 17.37
C LEU A 386 3.60 -3.80 16.53
N LEU A 387 4.59 -4.21 15.73
CA LEU A 387 5.38 -3.32 14.89
C LEU A 387 4.54 -2.57 13.84
N GLN A 388 3.42 -3.14 13.42
CA GLN A 388 2.47 -2.52 12.48
C GLN A 388 1.60 -1.40 13.10
N SER A 389 1.72 -1.14 14.40
CA SER A 389 0.97 -0.05 15.03
C SER A 389 1.38 1.33 14.48
N ALA A 390 0.38 2.15 14.13
CA ALA A 390 0.57 3.55 13.72
C ALA A 390 1.15 4.45 14.83
N THR A 391 1.27 3.96 16.06
CA THR A 391 1.91 4.67 17.19
C THR A 391 3.22 4.02 17.63
N MET A 392 3.73 3.03 16.89
CA MET A 392 4.95 2.31 17.24
C MET A 392 6.15 3.27 17.33
N GLN A 393 6.94 3.12 18.40
CA GLN A 393 8.16 3.89 18.63
C GLN A 393 9.39 3.02 18.36
N LEU A 394 10.49 3.63 17.92
CA LEU A 394 11.71 2.91 17.54
C LEU A 394 12.34 2.14 18.71
N ASP A 395 12.39 2.74 19.90
CA ASP A 395 12.92 2.11 21.11
C ASP A 395 12.10 0.89 21.52
N VAL A 396 10.76 1.02 21.51
CA VAL A 396 9.84 -0.09 21.76
C VAL A 396 9.99 -1.18 20.70
N ALA A 397 10.13 -0.80 19.43
CA ALA A 397 10.32 -1.75 18.34
C ALA A 397 11.60 -2.58 18.51
N VAL A 398 12.73 -1.94 18.81
CA VAL A 398 14.01 -2.65 19.04
C VAL A 398 13.95 -3.50 20.31
N ASP A 399 13.30 -3.03 21.38
CA ASP A 399 13.09 -3.82 22.60
C ASP A 399 12.24 -5.07 22.33
N LEU A 400 11.15 -4.94 21.57
CA LEU A 400 10.31 -6.07 21.15
C LEU A 400 11.09 -7.10 20.32
N LEU A 401 11.90 -6.65 19.37
CA LEU A 401 12.76 -7.54 18.58
C LEU A 401 13.83 -8.23 19.44
N THR A 402 14.42 -7.50 20.39
CA THR A 402 15.39 -8.06 21.34
C THR A 402 14.75 -9.13 22.21
N LYS A 403 13.56 -8.86 22.76
CA LYS A 403 12.76 -9.82 23.53
C LYS A 403 12.38 -11.03 22.69
N ALA A 404 11.98 -10.85 21.43
CA ALA A 404 11.68 -11.95 20.52
C ALA A 404 12.89 -12.85 20.31
N ASN A 405 14.07 -12.25 20.09
CA ASN A 405 15.31 -12.97 19.93
C ASN A 405 15.69 -13.75 21.21
N MET A 406 15.51 -13.14 22.40
CA MET A 406 15.71 -13.81 23.68
C MET A 406 14.75 -14.99 23.88
N SER A 407 13.46 -14.81 23.57
CA SER A 407 12.45 -15.87 23.66
C SER A 407 12.76 -17.02 22.72
N LEU A 408 13.18 -16.75 21.46
CA LEU A 408 13.60 -17.79 20.52
C LEU A 408 14.89 -18.50 20.99
N THR A 409 15.82 -17.78 21.62
CA THR A 409 17.02 -18.37 22.21
C THR A 409 16.67 -19.28 23.39
N SER A 410 15.77 -18.87 24.27
CA SER A 410 15.27 -19.75 25.34
C SER A 410 14.50 -20.95 24.77
N TYR A 411 13.71 -20.74 23.72
CA TYR A 411 13.00 -21.81 23.03
C TYR A 411 13.97 -22.81 22.40
N ARG A 412 15.13 -22.37 21.90
CA ARG A 412 16.18 -23.24 21.37
C ARG A 412 16.73 -24.25 22.39
N ASP A 413 16.67 -23.94 23.68
CA ASP A 413 17.18 -24.81 24.75
C ASP A 413 16.13 -25.80 25.25
N THR A 414 14.88 -25.37 25.43
CA THR A 414 13.82 -26.17 26.07
C THR A 414 12.67 -26.57 25.15
N GLY A 415 12.55 -25.91 24.00
CA GLY A 415 11.38 -25.98 23.12
C GLY A 415 11.16 -27.33 22.47
N PHE A 416 12.23 -28.06 22.14
CA PHE A 416 12.07 -29.37 21.48
C PHE A 416 11.38 -30.39 22.38
N ALA A 417 11.78 -30.46 23.66
CA ALA A 417 11.14 -31.36 24.63
C ALA A 417 9.68 -30.99 24.88
N ALA A 418 9.37 -29.69 24.95
CA ALA A 418 7.98 -29.22 25.08
C ALA A 418 7.14 -29.58 23.83
N ALA A 419 7.70 -29.38 22.64
CA ALA A 419 7.05 -29.73 21.38
C ALA A 419 6.80 -31.24 21.25
N GLN A 420 7.73 -32.08 21.71
CA GLN A 420 7.56 -33.54 21.76
C GLN A 420 6.41 -33.96 22.67
N ALA A 421 6.34 -33.40 23.89
CA ALA A 421 5.29 -33.72 24.85
C ALA A 421 3.91 -33.35 24.27
N THR A 422 3.80 -32.14 23.74
CA THR A 422 2.57 -31.67 23.10
C THR A 422 2.18 -32.51 21.89
N ALA A 423 3.13 -32.83 21.00
CA ALA A 423 2.85 -33.66 19.84
C ALA A 423 2.43 -35.08 20.24
N LYS A 424 2.89 -35.57 21.39
CA LYS A 424 2.47 -36.87 21.94
C LYS A 424 1.01 -36.82 22.40
N ASP A 425 0.62 -35.77 23.11
CA ASP A 425 -0.79 -35.55 23.49
C ASP A 425 -1.70 -35.51 22.25
N MET A 426 -1.26 -34.84 21.18
CA MET A 426 -1.99 -34.80 19.90
C MET A 426 -2.09 -36.19 19.23
N CYS A 427 -1.06 -37.03 19.34
CA CYS A 427 -1.11 -38.42 18.86
C CYS A 427 -2.11 -39.25 19.66
N GLU A 428 -2.13 -39.07 20.99
CA GLU A 428 -3.06 -39.76 21.90
C GLU A 428 -4.52 -39.40 21.58
N GLU A 429 -4.82 -38.12 21.33
CA GLU A 429 -6.15 -37.66 20.89
C GLU A 429 -6.62 -38.32 19.59
N MET A 430 -5.69 -38.66 18.68
CA MET A 430 -5.99 -39.31 17.40
C MET A 430 -5.92 -40.84 17.46
N ASN A 431 -5.59 -41.43 18.61
CA ASN A 431 -5.29 -42.85 18.78
C ASN A 431 -4.20 -43.35 17.81
N VAL A 432 -3.15 -42.56 17.62
CA VAL A 432 -1.98 -42.93 16.79
C VAL A 432 -0.76 -43.12 17.68
N GLU A 433 0.09 -44.10 17.33
CA GLU A 433 1.32 -44.37 18.06
C GLU A 433 2.36 -43.26 17.84
N ALA A 434 2.90 -42.70 18.93
CA ALA A 434 3.89 -41.64 18.90
C ALA A 434 5.31 -42.16 18.59
N VAL A 435 5.51 -42.71 17.39
CA VAL A 435 6.78 -43.34 16.96
C VAL A 435 7.36 -42.64 15.74
N LEU A 436 8.66 -42.35 15.79
CA LEU A 436 9.43 -41.89 14.64
C LEU A 436 9.94 -43.09 13.83
N LYS A 437 9.69 -43.08 12.51
CA LYS A 437 10.23 -44.11 11.61
C LYS A 437 11.76 -44.01 11.55
N GLU A 438 12.46 -45.05 11.97
CA GLU A 438 13.92 -45.14 11.86
C GLU A 438 14.33 -45.32 10.39
N LYS A 439 15.37 -44.60 9.98
CA LYS A 439 15.92 -44.68 8.62
C LYS A 439 17.09 -45.65 8.65
N ARG A 440 17.08 -46.69 7.82
CA ARG A 440 18.18 -47.64 7.70
C ARG A 440 19.46 -46.90 7.29
N LEU A 441 20.46 -46.87 8.17
CA LEU A 441 21.74 -46.25 7.89
C LEU A 441 22.53 -47.09 6.88
N ARG A 442 23.15 -46.43 5.90
CA ARG A 442 23.97 -47.08 4.87
C ARG A 442 25.40 -47.17 5.40
N SER A 443 25.95 -48.38 5.52
CA SER A 443 27.36 -48.57 5.85
C SER A 443 28.22 -48.11 4.68
N THR A 444 29.13 -47.16 4.90
CA THR A 444 30.21 -46.84 3.96
C THR A 444 31.36 -47.83 4.14
N THR A 445 31.95 -48.29 3.04
CA THR A 445 33.12 -49.18 3.05
C THR A 445 34.37 -48.34 3.32
N LYS A 446 35.17 -48.74 4.31
CA LYS A 446 36.39 -48.02 4.72
C LYS A 446 37.53 -48.29 3.73
N HIS A 447 38.25 -47.24 3.31
CA HIS A 447 39.49 -47.40 2.54
C HIS A 447 40.75 -47.31 3.43
N PHE A 448 40.73 -46.52 4.51
CA PHE A 448 41.88 -46.33 5.41
C PHE A 448 41.48 -46.32 6.90
N ALA A 449 42.41 -46.73 7.78
CA ALA A 449 42.17 -46.92 9.21
C ALA A 449 42.19 -45.63 10.05
N TYR A 450 42.67 -44.51 9.51
CA TYR A 450 42.81 -43.23 10.23
C TYR A 450 41.70 -42.20 9.91
N GLU A 451 40.76 -42.54 9.03
CA GLU A 451 39.59 -41.70 8.75
C GLU A 451 38.56 -41.88 9.88
N ALA A 452 38.38 -40.84 10.70
CA ALA A 452 37.26 -40.78 11.64
C ALA A 452 35.96 -40.52 10.86
N PRO A 453 34.90 -41.33 11.03
CA PRO A 453 33.64 -41.08 10.35
C PRO A 453 32.93 -39.86 10.94
N ASP A 454 32.22 -39.11 10.08
CA ASP A 454 30.98 -38.45 10.53
C ASP A 454 29.98 -39.58 10.83
N GLU A 455 29.87 -40.00 12.09
CA GLU A 455 28.93 -41.06 12.47
C GLU A 455 27.50 -40.59 12.21
N PRO A 456 26.69 -41.31 11.40
CA PRO A 456 25.31 -40.93 11.18
C PRO A 456 24.52 -41.03 12.49
N ILE A 457 23.77 -39.98 12.83
CA ILE A 457 22.89 -39.98 14.01
C ILE A 457 21.86 -41.10 13.87
N ALA A 458 22.01 -42.16 14.68
CA ALA A 458 21.16 -43.34 14.67
C ALA A 458 19.77 -43.04 15.26
N ASP A 459 19.72 -42.27 16.36
CA ASP A 459 18.47 -41.88 17.01
C ASP A 459 17.65 -40.94 16.10
N ALA A 460 16.48 -41.40 15.69
CA ALA A 460 15.55 -40.64 14.85
C ALA A 460 15.08 -39.33 15.52
N MET A 461 14.96 -39.32 16.85
CA MET A 461 14.56 -38.15 17.62
C MET A 461 15.69 -37.13 17.67
N LYS A 462 16.91 -37.55 18.04
CA LYS A 462 18.08 -36.68 18.01
C LYS A 462 18.39 -36.16 16.61
N ARG A 463 18.14 -36.96 15.57
CA ARG A 463 18.25 -36.51 14.18
C ARG A 463 17.24 -35.41 13.89
N LEU A 464 15.96 -35.57 14.24
CA LEU A 464 14.95 -34.53 14.05
C LEU A 464 15.29 -33.25 14.83
N GLU A 465 15.79 -33.38 16.06
CA GLU A 465 16.28 -32.24 16.85
C GLU A 465 17.38 -31.48 16.12
N THR A 466 18.38 -32.19 15.63
CA THR A 466 19.60 -31.58 15.06
C THR A 466 19.41 -31.10 13.64
N THR A 467 18.68 -31.83 12.78
CA THR A 467 18.54 -31.50 11.35
C THR A 467 17.33 -30.62 11.05
N PHE A 468 16.34 -30.56 11.95
CA PHE A 468 15.15 -29.74 11.78
C PHE A 468 15.07 -28.67 12.86
N PHE A 469 14.89 -29.05 14.13
CA PHE A 469 14.58 -28.08 15.19
C PHE A 469 15.71 -27.05 15.37
N ASN A 470 16.94 -27.51 15.59
CA ASN A 470 18.11 -26.65 15.77
C ASN A 470 18.33 -25.79 14.53
N VAL A 471 18.37 -26.40 13.34
CA VAL A 471 18.58 -25.68 12.07
C VAL A 471 17.54 -24.58 11.84
N VAL A 472 16.25 -24.87 12.04
CA VAL A 472 15.16 -23.91 11.80
C VAL A 472 15.19 -22.79 12.83
N VAL A 473 15.35 -23.11 14.12
CA VAL A 473 15.39 -22.11 15.19
C VAL A 473 16.65 -21.24 15.09
N ASP A 474 17.82 -21.85 14.84
CA ASP A 474 19.09 -21.13 14.68
C ASP A 474 19.04 -20.21 13.45
N THR A 475 18.52 -20.70 12.31
CA THR A 475 18.30 -19.86 11.12
C THR A 475 17.34 -18.70 11.41
N THR A 476 16.29 -18.94 12.18
CA THR A 476 15.33 -17.89 12.58
C THR A 476 16.04 -16.82 13.43
N ILE A 477 16.82 -17.23 14.43
CA ILE A 477 17.58 -16.34 15.33
C ILE A 477 18.61 -15.53 14.55
N GLU A 478 19.41 -16.17 13.70
CA GLU A 478 20.44 -15.51 12.89
C GLU A 478 19.82 -14.54 11.88
N SER A 479 18.80 -14.97 11.13
CA SER A 479 18.11 -14.11 10.17
C SER A 479 17.41 -12.92 10.86
N LEU A 480 16.87 -13.10 12.08
CA LEU A 480 16.33 -12.00 12.87
C LEU A 480 17.43 -11.01 13.29
N LYS A 481 18.58 -11.48 13.76
CA LYS A 481 19.71 -10.59 14.12
C LYS A 481 20.21 -9.80 12.91
N ASP A 482 20.53 -10.48 11.81
CA ASP A 482 21.11 -9.88 10.61
C ASP A 482 20.18 -8.84 9.96
N ARG A 483 18.88 -9.13 9.91
CA ARG A 483 17.92 -8.25 9.22
C ARG A 483 17.55 -7.03 10.05
N PHE A 484 17.70 -7.10 11.37
CA PHE A 484 17.34 -6.01 12.29
C PHE A 484 18.56 -5.27 12.86
N GLU A 485 19.78 -5.63 12.47
CA GLU A 485 21.02 -4.89 12.79
C GLU A 485 20.91 -3.40 12.44
N THR A 486 20.43 -3.07 11.23
CA THR A 486 20.26 -1.67 10.80
C THR A 486 19.32 -0.89 11.72
N LEU A 487 18.28 -1.51 12.27
CA LEU A 487 17.38 -0.84 13.23
C LEU A 487 18.06 -0.59 14.57
N GLY A 488 18.95 -1.50 15.00
CA GLY A 488 19.83 -1.28 16.15
C GLY A 488 20.79 -0.11 15.94
N GLU A 489 21.40 0.01 14.76
CA GLU A 489 22.25 1.16 14.41
C GLU A 489 21.48 2.48 14.41
N VAL A 490 20.26 2.49 13.86
CA VAL A 490 19.39 3.67 13.86
C VAL A 490 19.07 4.07 15.31
N ARG A 491 18.71 3.12 16.17
CA ARG A 491 18.49 3.37 17.60
C ARG A 491 19.74 3.92 18.27
N ALA A 492 20.93 3.40 17.96
CA ALA A 492 22.16 3.91 18.54
C ALA A 492 22.44 5.37 18.14
N ARG A 493 22.16 5.74 16.88
CA ARG A 493 22.37 7.10 16.36
C ARG A 493 21.35 8.12 16.88
N PHE A 494 20.10 7.71 17.08
CA PHE A 494 19.00 8.61 17.43
C PHE A 494 18.45 8.38 18.85
N GLY A 495 19.04 7.47 19.63
CA GLY A 495 18.55 7.06 20.94
C GLY A 495 18.50 8.21 21.96
N GLU A 496 19.43 9.16 21.88
CA GLU A 496 19.43 10.35 22.72
C GLU A 496 18.21 11.26 22.46
N LEU A 497 17.68 11.26 21.22
CA LEU A 497 16.47 12.01 20.86
C LEU A 497 15.19 11.32 21.35
N LEU A 498 15.22 10.01 21.61
CA LEU A 498 14.07 9.25 22.10
C LEU A 498 13.82 9.48 23.60
N ASN A 499 14.79 10.02 24.34
CA ASN A 499 14.64 10.41 25.74
C ASN A 499 13.79 11.69 25.93
N PHE A 500 13.50 12.43 24.85
CA PHE A 500 12.54 13.51 24.88
C PHE A 500 11.12 12.93 24.82
N LYS A 501 10.49 12.78 26.00
CA LYS A 501 9.07 12.41 26.12
C LYS A 501 8.25 13.28 25.16
N LYS A 502 7.68 12.63 24.12
CA LYS A 502 6.75 13.14 23.08
C LYS A 502 7.31 13.40 21.67
N THR A 503 8.48 12.93 21.29
CA THR A 503 8.81 12.85 19.85
C THR A 503 8.51 11.44 19.33
N GLY A 504 7.29 11.23 18.85
CA GLY A 504 6.91 9.98 18.20
C GLY A 504 7.85 9.69 17.03
N TRP A 505 8.60 8.61 17.11
CA TRP A 505 9.33 8.06 15.98
C TRP A 505 8.46 6.96 15.39
N CYS A 506 7.42 7.34 14.66
CA CYS A 506 6.57 6.36 14.00
C CYS A 506 7.18 5.94 12.65
N GLY A 507 7.16 4.63 12.40
CA GLY A 507 7.01 4.03 11.09
C GLY A 507 8.07 4.33 10.03
N ILE A 508 9.26 3.75 10.14
CA ILE A 508 9.94 3.25 8.94
C ILE A 508 9.55 1.78 8.68
N VAL A 509 8.27 1.45 8.89
CA VAL A 509 7.84 0.07 9.10
C VAL A 509 6.97 -0.47 7.96
N GLN A 510 6.43 0.36 7.06
CA GLN A 510 5.61 -0.15 5.95
C GLN A 510 5.67 0.73 4.68
N PRO A 511 6.02 0.14 3.53
CA PRO A 511 5.22 0.27 2.31
C PRO A 511 3.89 -0.48 2.48
N VAL A 512 2.84 0.05 1.87
CA VAL A 512 1.40 -0.32 1.98
C VAL A 512 1.12 -1.81 1.74
#